data_AF-A0A662Q370-F1
#
_entry.id   AF-A0A662Q370-F1
#
_cell.length_a   1.000
_cell.length_b   1.000
_cell.length_c   1.000
_cell.angle_alpha   90.00
_cell.angle_beta   90.00
_cell.angle_gamma   90.00
#
_symmetry.space_group_name_H-M   'P 1'
#
loop_
_entity.id
_entity.type
_entity.pdbx_description
1 polymer ?
#
loop_
_entity_poly.entity_id
_entity_poly.type
_entity_poly.pdbx_seq_one_letter_code
_entity_poly.pdbx_strand_id
1 'polypeptide(L)'
;MMSVYKEALKDKEIAAKILLPLIEFEFSLIGDEHPSLIQSTENMEQFTEIFRICKAHKWLTTKQITRKGKYLFLRLNKKAVREIYEIAGPLANKRKDKWIRLILNRVEKRGGYQGNKIPTTTKIIKLFEKHEYLTVEEICLKLSLLPSTVRKALRKLKRNGVVIQERRGKRIY
;
A
#
# COMPACT_ATOMS: atom_id res chain seq x y z
N MET A 1 -11.19 -33.46 -8.22
CA MET A 1 -10.93 -32.42 -7.20
C MET A 1 -11.06 -31.06 -7.87
N MET A 2 -12.01 -30.21 -7.47
CA MET A 2 -12.08 -28.85 -8.00
C MET A 2 -10.91 -28.04 -7.42
N SER A 3 -10.20 -27.32 -8.30
CA SER A 3 -9.12 -26.43 -7.86
C SER A 3 -9.72 -25.25 -7.11
N VAL A 4 -9.14 -24.88 -5.97
CA VAL A 4 -9.51 -23.72 -5.16
C VAL A 4 -9.58 -22.42 -5.99
N TYR A 5 -8.73 -22.29 -7.03
CA TYR A 5 -8.78 -21.16 -7.96
C TYR A 5 -10.10 -21.09 -8.76
N LYS A 6 -10.70 -22.24 -9.11
CA LYS A 6 -11.99 -22.28 -9.83
C LYS A 6 -13.15 -21.84 -8.94
N GLU A 7 -13.11 -22.17 -7.66
CA GLU A 7 -14.09 -21.70 -6.68
C GLU A 7 -13.93 -20.20 -6.43
N ALA A 8 -12.69 -19.74 -6.27
CA ALA A 8 -12.37 -18.33 -6.12
C ALA A 8 -12.79 -17.45 -7.32
N LEU A 9 -12.94 -18.02 -8.53
CA LEU A 9 -13.50 -17.26 -9.66
C LEU A 9 -14.99 -16.94 -9.50
N LYS A 10 -15.71 -17.71 -8.67
CA LYS A 10 -17.16 -17.58 -8.46
C LYS A 10 -17.49 -16.96 -7.11
N ASP A 11 -16.69 -17.27 -6.09
CA ASP A 11 -16.92 -16.88 -4.72
C ASP A 11 -15.90 -15.80 -4.28
N LYS A 12 -16.43 -14.62 -3.94
CA LYS A 12 -15.63 -13.49 -3.46
C LYS A 12 -15.02 -13.74 -2.09
N GLU A 13 -15.67 -14.51 -1.23
CA GLU A 13 -15.17 -14.82 0.09
C GLU A 13 -13.93 -15.70 0.02
N ILE A 14 -14.01 -16.75 -0.79
CA ILE A 14 -12.85 -17.62 -1.06
C ILE A 14 -11.73 -16.81 -1.73
N ALA A 15 -12.07 -15.98 -2.72
CA ALA A 15 -11.09 -15.14 -3.40
C ALA A 15 -10.39 -14.15 -2.45
N ALA A 16 -11.12 -13.52 -1.53
CA ALA A 16 -10.55 -12.62 -0.54
C ALA A 16 -9.63 -13.37 0.44
N LYS A 17 -10.04 -14.56 0.90
CA LYS A 17 -9.22 -15.42 1.77
C LYS A 17 -7.92 -15.89 1.12
N ILE A 18 -7.90 -16.07 -0.20
CA ILE A 18 -6.66 -16.35 -0.97
C ILE A 18 -5.82 -15.09 -1.14
N LEU A 19 -6.45 -13.95 -1.47
CA LEU A 19 -5.73 -12.72 -1.78
C LEU A 19 -5.13 -12.07 -0.55
N LEU A 20 -5.75 -12.15 0.63
CA LEU A 20 -5.24 -11.45 1.81
C LEU A 20 -3.83 -11.91 2.23
N PRO A 21 -3.51 -13.22 2.31
CA PRO A 21 -2.14 -13.66 2.55
C PRO A 21 -1.18 -13.19 1.45
N LEU A 22 -1.59 -13.23 0.17
CA LEU A 22 -0.77 -12.72 -0.92
C LEU A 22 -0.54 -11.21 -0.80
N ILE A 23 -1.55 -10.47 -0.36
CA ILE A 23 -1.43 -9.05 -0.04
C ILE A 23 -0.41 -8.87 1.08
N GLU A 24 -0.46 -9.70 2.11
CA GLU A 24 0.46 -9.63 3.22
C GLU A 24 1.90 -9.92 2.82
N PHE A 25 2.17 -10.98 2.05
CA PHE A 25 3.52 -11.40 1.72
C PHE A 25 4.12 -10.64 0.53
N GLU A 26 3.33 -10.42 -0.52
CA GLU A 26 3.83 -10.01 -1.84
C GLU A 26 3.60 -8.54 -2.17
N PHE A 27 2.91 -7.78 -1.30
CA PHE A 27 2.85 -6.34 -1.51
C PHE A 27 4.10 -5.66 -0.99
N SER A 28 4.56 -4.69 -1.80
CA SER A 28 5.32 -3.52 -1.34
C SER A 28 4.45 -2.57 -0.52
N LEU A 29 3.67 -3.10 0.43
CA LEU A 29 2.57 -2.40 1.09
C LEU A 29 3.07 -1.15 1.80
N ILE A 30 4.22 -1.25 2.45
CA ILE A 30 4.73 -0.15 3.26
C ILE A 30 5.42 0.89 2.38
N GLY A 31 5.00 2.14 2.52
CA GLY A 31 5.54 3.27 1.76
C GLY A 31 4.81 3.57 0.45
N ASP A 32 3.96 2.70 -0.08
CA ASP A 32 3.12 2.99 -1.26
C ASP A 32 1.66 3.29 -0.88
N GLU A 33 1.02 4.18 -1.65
CA GLU A 33 -0.41 4.47 -1.60
C GLU A 33 -1.22 3.58 -2.53
N HIS A 34 -0.53 2.94 -3.48
CA HIS A 34 -1.13 2.14 -4.52
C HIS A 34 -0.91 0.65 -4.26
N PRO A 35 -1.90 -0.02 -3.66
CA PRO A 35 -1.85 -1.45 -3.42
C PRO A 35 -1.51 -2.24 -4.70
N SER A 36 -0.35 -2.88 -4.73
CA SER A 36 0.14 -3.65 -5.88
C SER A 36 0.74 -4.99 -5.44
N LEU A 37 0.32 -6.07 -6.10
CA LEU A 37 0.97 -7.38 -6.01
C LEU A 37 2.20 -7.37 -6.90
N ILE A 38 3.33 -7.81 -6.35
CA ILE A 38 4.59 -7.96 -7.06
C ILE A 38 5.02 -9.42 -6.94
N GLN A 39 5.46 -10.04 -8.02
CA GLN A 39 5.93 -11.41 -7.98
C GLN A 39 7.05 -11.68 -8.99
N SER A 40 7.92 -12.66 -8.74
CA SER A 40 8.92 -13.11 -9.72
C SER A 40 8.26 -13.62 -11.00
N THR A 41 8.91 -13.42 -12.16
CA THR A 41 8.48 -13.99 -13.45
C THR A 41 8.45 -15.52 -13.45
N GLU A 42 9.17 -16.17 -12.53
CA GLU A 42 9.15 -17.62 -12.35
C GLU A 42 7.78 -18.14 -11.88
N ASN A 43 6.98 -17.29 -11.22
CA ASN A 43 5.64 -17.64 -10.72
C ASN A 43 4.52 -17.18 -11.67
N MET A 44 4.79 -17.05 -12.97
CA MET A 44 3.84 -16.48 -13.95
C MET A 44 2.51 -17.23 -14.01
N GLU A 45 2.51 -18.56 -13.88
CA GLU A 45 1.29 -19.37 -13.91
C GLU A 45 0.37 -19.04 -12.74
N GLN A 46 0.91 -19.06 -11.51
CA GLN A 46 0.16 -18.65 -10.32
C GLN A 46 -0.32 -17.19 -10.44
N PHE A 47 0.54 -16.29 -10.89
CA PHE A 47 0.20 -14.89 -11.05
C PHE A 47 -0.92 -14.66 -12.09
N THR A 48 -1.00 -15.51 -13.11
CA THR A 48 -2.06 -15.50 -14.11
C THR A 48 -3.40 -15.93 -13.53
N GLU A 49 -3.43 -16.94 -12.67
CA GLU A 49 -4.65 -17.35 -11.97
C GLU A 49 -5.12 -16.27 -10.97
N ILE A 50 -4.19 -15.64 -10.24
CA ILE A 50 -4.51 -14.50 -9.38
C ILE A 50 -5.06 -13.32 -10.19
N PHE A 51 -4.49 -13.03 -11.36
CA PHE A 51 -5.01 -12.01 -12.25
C PHE A 51 -6.43 -12.33 -12.73
N ARG A 52 -6.72 -13.59 -13.07
CA ARG A 52 -8.07 -14.04 -13.46
C ARG A 52 -9.09 -13.86 -12.35
N ILE A 53 -8.75 -14.26 -11.12
CA ILE A 53 -9.59 -14.05 -9.93
C ILE A 53 -9.89 -12.57 -9.73
N CYS A 54 -8.84 -11.73 -9.72
CA CYS A 54 -9.01 -10.30 -9.56
C CYS A 54 -9.86 -9.68 -10.69
N LYS A 55 -9.72 -10.19 -11.93
CA LYS A 55 -10.51 -9.72 -13.07
C LYS A 55 -11.99 -10.11 -12.95
N ALA A 56 -12.28 -11.34 -12.54
CA ALA A 56 -13.65 -11.84 -12.34
C ALA A 56 -14.43 -10.97 -11.34
N HIS A 57 -13.76 -10.54 -10.27
CA HIS A 57 -14.35 -9.71 -9.21
C HIS A 57 -14.22 -8.20 -9.43
N LYS A 58 -13.72 -7.76 -10.59
CA LYS A 58 -13.51 -6.34 -10.93
C LYS A 58 -12.59 -5.60 -9.94
N TRP A 59 -11.57 -6.30 -9.44
CA TRP A 59 -10.63 -5.78 -8.45
C TRP A 59 -9.40 -5.08 -9.02
N LEU A 60 -9.24 -5.09 -10.34
CA LEU A 60 -8.08 -4.54 -11.03
C LEU A 60 -8.25 -3.06 -11.40
N THR A 61 -7.14 -2.33 -11.42
CA THR A 61 -7.03 -1.08 -12.20
C THR A 61 -6.36 -1.29 -13.56
N THR A 62 -5.54 -2.34 -13.69
CA THR A 62 -4.80 -2.65 -14.91
C THR A 62 -5.57 -3.63 -15.80
N LYS A 63 -5.48 -3.45 -17.12
CA LYS A 63 -6.13 -4.36 -18.10
C LYS A 63 -5.36 -5.67 -18.30
N GLN A 64 -4.08 -5.69 -17.96
CA GLN A 64 -3.17 -6.82 -18.14
C GLN A 64 -2.11 -6.86 -17.03
N ILE A 65 -1.44 -8.02 -16.90
CA ILE A 65 -0.25 -8.16 -16.07
C ILE A 65 0.87 -7.28 -16.65
N THR A 66 1.50 -6.46 -15.81
CA THR A 66 2.62 -5.60 -16.22
C THR A 66 3.93 -6.27 -15.86
N ARG A 67 4.90 -6.31 -16.78
CA ARG A 67 6.24 -6.85 -16.53
C ARG A 67 7.25 -5.72 -16.42
N LYS A 68 8.11 -5.77 -15.40
CA LYS A 68 9.27 -4.85 -15.25
C LYS A 68 10.48 -5.67 -14.83
N GLY A 69 11.36 -5.96 -15.78
CA GLY A 69 12.51 -6.84 -15.57
C GLY A 69 12.07 -8.26 -15.20
N LYS A 70 12.56 -8.75 -14.06
CA LYS A 70 12.24 -10.08 -13.48
C LYS A 70 10.95 -10.11 -12.65
N TYR A 71 10.19 -9.01 -12.62
CA TYR A 71 9.01 -8.89 -11.78
C TYR A 71 7.73 -8.66 -12.58
N LEU A 72 6.65 -9.24 -12.09
CA LEU A 72 5.27 -9.13 -12.54
C LEU A 72 4.50 -8.22 -11.57
N PHE A 73 3.61 -7.39 -12.11
CA PHE A 73 2.87 -6.39 -11.35
C PHE A 73 1.39 -6.43 -11.69
N LEU A 74 0.60 -6.28 -10.63
CA LEU A 74 -0.85 -6.23 -10.66
C LEU A 74 -1.28 -5.16 -9.66
N ARG A 75 -2.02 -4.15 -10.11
CA ARG A 75 -2.53 -3.11 -9.22
C ARG A 75 -4.00 -3.34 -8.91
N LEU A 76 -4.29 -3.45 -7.61
CA LEU A 76 -5.66 -3.51 -7.12
C LEU A 76 -6.24 -2.10 -7.02
N ASN A 77 -7.53 -1.97 -7.31
CA ASN A 77 -8.23 -0.73 -7.04
C ASN A 77 -8.52 -0.58 -5.54
N LYS A 78 -8.72 0.65 -5.07
CA LYS A 78 -8.92 0.93 -3.63
C LYS A 78 -10.18 0.27 -3.06
N LYS A 79 -11.22 0.10 -3.88
CA LYS A 79 -12.46 -0.59 -3.48
C LYS A 79 -12.20 -2.08 -3.25
N ALA A 80 -11.40 -2.71 -4.11
CA ALA A 80 -10.99 -4.10 -3.96
C ALA A 80 -10.23 -4.35 -2.67
N VAL A 81 -9.25 -3.50 -2.35
CA VAL A 81 -8.48 -3.66 -1.10
C VAL A 81 -9.38 -3.53 0.13
N ARG A 82 -10.34 -2.61 0.08
CA ARG A 82 -11.34 -2.49 1.13
C ARG A 82 -12.17 -3.77 1.26
N GLU A 83 -12.76 -4.22 0.16
CA GLU A 83 -13.64 -5.39 0.13
C GLU A 83 -12.91 -6.64 0.62
N ILE A 84 -11.68 -6.87 0.13
CA ILE A 84 -10.84 -8.00 0.58
C ILE A 84 -10.53 -7.89 2.08
N TYR A 85 -10.23 -6.68 2.56
CA TYR A 85 -9.92 -6.45 3.96
C TYR A 85 -11.14 -6.61 4.89
N GLU A 86 -12.32 -6.19 4.44
CA GLU A 86 -13.59 -6.36 5.18
C GLU A 86 -13.98 -7.84 5.28
N ILE A 87 -13.68 -8.64 4.26
CA ILE A 87 -14.01 -10.06 4.22
C ILE A 87 -13.00 -10.92 4.99
N ALA A 88 -11.71 -10.73 4.73
CA ALA A 88 -10.67 -11.65 5.19
C ALA A 88 -9.74 -11.05 6.25
N GLY A 89 -9.75 -9.72 6.43
CA GLY A 89 -8.90 -9.04 7.40
C GLY A 89 -9.23 -9.41 8.85
N PRO A 90 -8.39 -8.98 9.82
CA PRO A 90 -7.20 -8.13 9.66
C PRO A 90 -5.97 -8.88 9.10
N LEU A 91 -4.91 -8.14 8.75
CA LEU A 91 -3.61 -8.76 8.42
C LEU A 91 -2.93 -9.30 9.68
N ALA A 92 -2.17 -10.40 9.57
CA ALA A 92 -1.45 -10.96 10.71
C ALA A 92 -0.30 -10.03 11.15
N ASN A 93 0.41 -9.43 10.19
CA ASN A 93 1.42 -8.42 10.46
C ASN A 93 0.78 -7.10 10.90
N LYS A 94 0.88 -6.79 12.20
CA LYS A 94 0.32 -5.57 12.82
C LYS A 94 0.77 -4.26 12.15
N ARG A 95 1.99 -4.19 11.61
CA ARG A 95 2.49 -2.97 10.94
C ARG A 95 1.85 -2.81 9.57
N LYS A 96 1.74 -3.89 8.80
CA LYS A 96 1.03 -3.89 7.50
C LYS A 96 -0.47 -3.66 7.69
N ASP A 97 -1.07 -4.22 8.74
CA ASP A 97 -2.48 -3.99 9.09
C ASP A 97 -2.76 -2.51 9.35
N LYS A 98 -1.95 -1.86 10.21
CA LYS A 98 -2.04 -0.41 10.46
C LYS A 98 -1.90 0.40 9.18
N TRP A 99 -1.01 -0.03 8.28
CA TRP A 99 -0.80 0.65 7.00
C TRP A 99 -2.01 0.53 6.06
N ILE A 100 -2.59 -0.67 5.90
CA ILE A 100 -3.82 -0.86 5.13
C ILE A 100 -4.94 -0.01 5.71
N ARG A 101 -5.16 -0.04 7.03
CA ARG A 101 -6.19 0.78 7.69
C ARG A 101 -5.97 2.27 7.42
N LEU A 102 -4.73 2.76 7.45
CA LEU A 102 -4.39 4.14 7.11
C LEU A 102 -4.79 4.50 5.67
N ILE A 103 -4.49 3.63 4.71
CA ILE A 103 -4.87 3.83 3.31
C ILE A 103 -6.39 3.87 3.20
N LEU A 104 -7.09 2.87 3.77
CA LEU A 104 -8.54 2.71 3.68
C LEU A 104 -9.33 3.87 4.32
N ASN A 105 -8.91 4.33 5.50
CA ASN A 105 -9.55 5.43 6.24
C ASN A 105 -9.41 6.79 5.53
N ARG A 106 -8.42 6.93 4.64
CA ARG A 106 -8.20 8.15 3.86
C ARG A 106 -8.94 8.16 2.54
N VAL A 107 -9.32 7.00 1.99
CA VAL A 107 -10.13 6.92 0.76
C VAL A 107 -11.48 7.63 0.92
N GLU A 108 -12.03 7.65 2.14
CA GLU A 108 -13.31 8.30 2.46
C GLU A 108 -13.19 9.81 2.66
N LYS A 109 -12.04 10.30 3.12
CA LYS A 109 -11.84 11.72 3.45
C LYS A 109 -11.41 12.47 2.20
N ARG A 110 -12.33 12.69 1.25
CA ARG A 110 -12.16 13.65 0.15
C ARG A 110 -11.89 15.04 0.74
N GLY A 111 -10.78 15.64 0.35
CA GLY A 111 -10.29 16.91 0.90
C GLY A 111 -11.18 18.08 0.51
N GLY A 112 -11.95 18.59 1.46
CA GLY A 112 -12.43 19.98 1.46
C GLY A 112 -11.35 20.91 2.02
N TYR A 113 -11.40 22.19 1.66
CA TYR A 113 -10.54 23.24 2.21
C TYR A 113 -10.75 23.33 3.73
N GLN A 114 -9.70 23.09 4.52
CA GLN A 114 -9.75 23.18 5.98
C GLN A 114 -8.79 24.27 6.44
N GLY A 115 -9.22 25.53 6.30
CA GLY A 115 -8.42 26.74 6.53
C GLY A 115 -7.75 26.85 7.90
N ASN A 116 -8.25 26.14 8.92
CA ASN A 116 -7.71 26.17 10.29
C ASN A 116 -6.83 24.95 10.67
N LYS A 117 -6.49 24.06 9.73
CA LYS A 117 -5.63 22.92 10.06
C LYS A 117 -4.16 23.32 10.13
N ILE A 118 -3.53 23.00 11.26
CA ILE A 118 -2.07 23.05 11.44
C ILE A 118 -1.38 22.43 10.20
N PRO A 119 -0.46 23.16 9.54
CA PRO A 119 0.24 22.67 8.36
C PRO A 119 0.95 21.34 8.62
N THR A 120 0.98 20.46 7.62
CA THR A 120 1.69 19.18 7.71
C THR A 120 3.17 19.36 8.07
N THR A 121 3.81 20.40 7.56
CA THR A 121 5.22 20.72 7.88
C THR A 121 5.41 20.96 9.38
N THR A 122 4.52 21.71 10.01
CA THR A 122 4.56 21.98 11.46
C THR A 122 4.35 20.70 12.27
N LYS A 123 3.42 19.84 11.84
CA LYS A 123 3.20 18.54 12.50
C LYS A 123 4.43 17.63 12.43
N ILE A 124 5.15 17.66 11.30
CA ILE A 124 6.38 16.88 11.12
C ILE A 124 7.50 17.44 12.00
N ILE A 125 7.68 18.76 12.07
CA ILE A 125 8.68 19.38 12.96
C ILE A 125 8.45 18.96 14.42
N LYS A 126 7.21 19.04 14.90
CA LYS A 126 6.84 18.58 16.25
C LYS A 126 7.13 17.10 16.52
N LEU A 127 7.19 16.27 15.48
CA LEU A 127 7.63 14.88 15.64
C LEU A 127 9.15 14.78 15.81
N PHE A 128 9.92 15.58 15.05
CA PHE A 128 11.38 15.60 15.15
C PHE A 128 11.88 16.22 16.47
N GLU A 129 11.10 17.08 17.12
CA GLU A 129 11.37 17.54 18.50
C GLU A 129 11.43 16.39 19.52
N LYS A 130 10.81 15.25 19.21
CA LYS A 130 10.74 14.07 20.10
C LYS A 130 11.51 12.86 19.58
N HIS A 131 12.02 12.94 18.35
CA HIS A 131 12.63 11.81 17.65
C HIS A 131 13.76 12.32 16.75
N GLU A 132 14.96 11.80 16.97
CA GLU A 132 16.15 12.19 16.19
C GLU A 132 16.05 11.71 14.73
N TYR A 133 15.55 10.48 14.52
CA TYR A 133 15.44 9.86 13.21
C TYR A 133 14.04 9.28 12.99
N LEU A 134 13.46 9.54 11.82
CA LEU A 134 12.18 8.99 11.39
C LEU A 134 12.19 8.67 9.91
N THR A 135 11.68 7.50 9.56
CA THR A 135 11.36 7.10 8.20
C THR A 135 10.05 7.72 7.73
N VAL A 136 9.84 7.78 6.41
CA VAL A 136 8.56 8.24 5.82
C VAL A 136 7.39 7.44 6.37
N GLU A 137 7.57 6.12 6.55
CA GLU A 137 6.54 5.21 7.04
C GLU A 137 6.14 5.51 8.48
N GLU A 138 7.11 5.73 9.36
CA GLU A 138 6.86 6.06 10.75
C GLU A 138 6.12 7.40 10.88
N ILE A 139 6.50 8.39 10.07
CA ILE A 139 5.81 9.68 10.03
C ILE A 139 4.36 9.49 9.54
N CYS A 140 4.14 8.67 8.50
CA CYS A 140 2.80 8.37 7.99
C CYS A 140 1.91 7.74 9.07
N LEU A 141 2.44 6.75 9.79
CA LEU A 141 1.71 6.04 10.85
C LEU A 141 1.45 6.94 12.07
N LYS A 142 2.46 7.71 12.54
CA LYS A 142 2.33 8.60 13.70
C LYS A 142 1.37 9.77 13.44
N LEU A 143 1.35 10.33 12.23
CA LEU A 143 0.50 11.48 11.87
C LEU A 143 -0.80 11.09 11.16
N SER A 144 -1.02 9.79 10.89
CA SER A 144 -2.12 9.32 10.04
C SER A 144 -2.20 10.08 8.70
N LEU A 145 -1.05 10.21 8.03
CA LEU A 145 -0.89 10.90 6.74
C LEU A 145 -0.46 9.92 5.64
N LEU A 146 -0.89 10.16 4.41
CA LEU A 146 -0.45 9.36 3.27
C LEU A 146 0.99 9.71 2.84
N PRO A 147 1.74 8.74 2.28
CA PRO A 147 3.10 8.92 1.78
C PRO A 147 3.34 10.16 0.90
N SER A 148 2.45 10.45 -0.04
CA SER A 148 2.54 11.62 -0.93
C SER A 148 2.51 12.93 -0.15
N THR A 149 1.65 13.02 0.85
CA THR A 149 1.50 14.19 1.73
C THR A 149 2.76 14.39 2.56
N VAL A 150 3.27 13.31 3.16
CA VAL A 150 4.49 13.33 3.95
C VAL A 150 5.70 13.68 3.08
N ARG A 151 5.88 13.01 1.93
CA ARG A 151 6.97 13.29 0.98
C ARG A 151 6.94 14.73 0.48
N LYS A 152 5.77 15.28 0.16
CA LYS A 152 5.64 16.68 -0.27
C LYS A 152 6.10 17.63 0.83
N ALA A 153 5.68 17.40 2.08
CA ALA A 153 6.08 18.22 3.21
C ALA A 153 7.58 18.09 3.53
N LEU A 154 8.13 16.87 3.54
CA LEU A 154 9.57 16.63 3.76
C LEU A 154 10.43 17.29 2.67
N ARG A 155 10.02 17.25 1.40
CA ARG A 155 10.73 17.97 0.32
C ARG A 155 10.75 19.49 0.53
N LYS A 156 9.71 20.06 1.14
CA LYS A 156 9.66 21.49 1.48
C LYS A 156 10.59 21.78 2.66
N LEU A 157 10.51 20.99 3.73
CA LEU A 157 11.39 21.13 4.90
C LEU A 157 12.87 20.97 4.53
N LYS A 158 13.19 20.00 3.66
CA LYS A 158 14.55 19.78 3.15
C LYS A 158 15.07 20.97 2.36
N ARG A 159 14.26 21.53 1.46
CA ARG A 159 14.61 22.74 0.70
C ARG A 159 14.88 23.95 1.60
N ASN A 160 14.23 24.01 2.76
CA ASN A 160 14.39 25.06 3.74
C ASN A 160 15.50 24.76 4.78
N GLY A 161 16.26 23.67 4.63
CA GLY A 161 17.34 23.31 5.56
C GLY A 161 16.88 22.79 6.94
N VAL A 162 15.57 22.56 7.14
CA VAL A 162 15.02 22.14 8.45
C VAL A 162 15.24 20.65 8.71
N VAL A 163 15.30 19.83 7.66
CA VAL A 163 15.54 18.39 7.76
C VAL A 163 16.55 17.94 6.73
N ILE A 164 17.34 16.93 7.08
CA ILE A 164 18.31 16.29 6.20
C ILE A 164 17.80 14.89 5.84
N GLN A 165 18.06 14.46 4.61
CA GLN A 165 17.73 13.11 4.17
C GLN A 165 18.97 12.23 4.26
N GLU A 166 19.00 11.32 5.23
CA GLU A 166 19.99 10.25 5.28
C GLU A 166 19.53 9.05 4.44
N ARG A 167 20.45 8.43 3.71
CA ARG A 167 20.23 7.13 3.05
C ARG A 167 20.87 6.04 3.90
N ARG A 168 20.08 5.12 4.44
CA ARG A 168 20.55 3.88 5.08
C ARG A 168 20.18 2.69 4.18
N GLY A 169 21.17 2.00 3.61
CA GLY A 169 20.99 0.83 2.73
C GLY A 169 21.98 0.76 1.53
N LYS A 170 22.21 -0.45 0.97
CA LYS A 170 23.18 -0.72 -0.11
C LYS A 170 22.87 0.11 -1.38
N ARG A 171 23.86 0.85 -1.87
CA ARG A 171 23.91 1.31 -3.28
C ARG A 171 23.79 0.07 -4.16
N ILE A 172 22.69 -0.06 -4.89
CA ILE A 172 22.64 -0.94 -6.06
C ILE A 172 23.33 -0.12 -7.15
N TYR A 173 24.56 -0.50 -7.47
CA TYR A 173 25.24 -0.10 -8.70
C TYR A 173 24.61 -0.83 -9.87
#